data_AF-A0A928D9R7-F1
#
_entry.id   AF-A0A928D9R7-F1
#
_cell.length_a   1.000
_cell.length_b   1.000
_cell.length_c   1.000
_cell.angle_alpha   90.00
_cell.angle_beta   90.00
_cell.angle_gamma   90.00
#
_symmetry.space_group_name_H-M   'P 1'
#
loop_
_entity.id
_entity.type
_entity.pdbx_description
1 polymer ?
#
loop_
_entity_poly.entity_id
_entity_poly.type
_entity_poly.pdbx_seq_one_letter_code
_entity_poly.pdbx_strand_id
1 'polypeptide(L)'
;MSMLLGGHGMPESRKLECIEMQTKGEYMKRGLFGVCASLAATISAAPAIDASKVVVSQPQGTRDIKIEYVLTGAPAVVTVEMQTNTLDNGQGDWISLDGSLVQSVSGNVNKLILPSDDPLSFKWRARRDWPDRLVKSGRFRAVLTAWPKDAPPPYMVCGLESGKEGDVRYYADPAHIPGGLKSDLYKTDQMIFRKVPASGVVWRMGSLDKENQYGREPGVEQPHLVMLSEDYYVAIYETTQRQYELVTGSKPSTVVVGDKFPVTKVALGVLRGMKYVSATDNQYCWPDGGHNVAENSAIWLFRKKTGLAGLDLPTEAQWEYACRAGEEYMFCNYRKNGFDPISVGWYKHDSTNKDGKPREVGTREPNDWNIFDMHGNVAEFCLDRYRTGDGRTANFATDWEDEGVTVDPDGGDAGYEQSGPSVYVVKRGGSVVWELGHARSSASAQSSGGYNYESDYHGFRLVCPAVAE
;
A
#
# COMPACT_ATOMS: atom_id res chain seq x y z
N MET A 1 -32.25 -4.54 -55.92
CA MET A 1 -32.51 -5.73 -55.06
C MET A 1 -31.48 -5.67 -53.95
N SER A 2 -31.71 -4.93 -52.86
CA SER A 2 -32.63 -5.15 -51.74
C SER A 2 -32.33 -6.42 -50.93
N MET A 3 -32.23 -6.19 -49.60
CA MET A 3 -32.24 -7.12 -48.45
C MET A 3 -30.91 -7.77 -48.03
N LEU A 4 -30.54 -7.86 -46.75
CA LEU A 4 -31.12 -7.38 -45.48
C LEU A 4 -30.03 -7.44 -44.38
N LEU A 5 -30.26 -6.66 -43.32
CA LEU A 5 -29.44 -6.41 -42.13
C LEU A 5 -29.26 -7.65 -41.23
N GLY A 6 -28.14 -7.68 -40.50
CA GLY A 6 -27.95 -8.52 -39.31
C GLY A 6 -26.75 -8.04 -38.50
N GLY A 7 -26.98 -7.07 -37.62
CA GLY A 7 -25.99 -6.58 -36.65
C GLY A 7 -25.81 -7.53 -35.47
N HIS A 8 -24.59 -7.66 -34.97
CA HIS A 8 -24.30 -8.21 -33.65
C HIS A 8 -23.59 -7.13 -32.83
N GLY A 9 -24.34 -6.59 -31.86
CA GLY A 9 -23.87 -5.61 -30.89
C GLY A 9 -22.92 -6.22 -29.88
N MET A 10 -22.00 -5.38 -29.43
CA MET A 10 -21.15 -5.58 -28.26
C MET A 10 -22.02 -5.79 -27.00
N PRO A 11 -21.63 -6.64 -26.05
CA PRO A 11 -22.38 -6.78 -24.81
C PRO A 11 -22.22 -5.53 -23.95
N GLU A 12 -23.35 -4.89 -23.66
CA GLU A 12 -23.52 -3.81 -22.71
C GLU A 12 -23.07 -4.22 -21.30
N SER A 13 -22.51 -3.23 -20.62
CA SER A 13 -22.21 -3.22 -19.19
C SER A 13 -23.46 -3.55 -18.37
N ARG A 14 -23.47 -4.72 -17.72
CA ARG A 14 -24.48 -5.03 -16.71
C ARG A 14 -24.27 -4.13 -15.49
N LYS A 15 -25.19 -3.19 -15.30
CA LYS A 15 -25.45 -2.53 -14.02
C LYS A 15 -25.71 -3.60 -12.96
N LEU A 16 -24.88 -3.65 -11.92
CA LEU A 16 -25.19 -4.34 -10.68
C LEU A 16 -26.10 -3.43 -9.87
N GLU A 17 -27.40 -3.73 -9.87
CA GLU A 17 -28.36 -3.13 -8.96
C GLU A 17 -28.17 -3.72 -7.55
N CYS A 18 -28.22 -2.85 -6.54
CA CYS A 18 -28.12 -3.18 -5.13
C CYS A 18 -29.13 -4.27 -4.73
N ILE A 19 -28.63 -5.43 -4.31
CA ILE A 19 -29.42 -6.39 -3.56
C ILE A 19 -29.25 -6.04 -2.08
N GLU A 20 -30.32 -5.55 -1.45
CA GLU A 20 -30.44 -5.45 0.01
C GLU A 20 -30.18 -6.83 0.63
N MET A 21 -29.05 -6.99 1.34
CA MET A 21 -28.86 -8.13 2.23
C MET A 21 -29.70 -7.91 3.49
N GLN A 22 -30.90 -8.48 3.49
CA GLN A 22 -31.65 -8.73 4.72
C GLN A 22 -30.87 -9.72 5.59
N THR A 23 -30.46 -9.26 6.77
CA THR A 23 -29.91 -10.08 7.84
C THR A 23 -30.98 -11.07 8.33
N LYS A 24 -30.77 -12.36 8.08
CA LYS A 24 -31.38 -13.44 8.86
C LYS A 24 -30.27 -14.34 9.39
N GLY A 25 -30.08 -14.25 10.69
CA GLY A 25 -29.24 -15.16 11.44
C GLY A 25 -29.86 -16.55 11.49
N GLU A 26 -28.99 -17.56 11.50
CA GLU A 26 -28.99 -18.69 12.42
C GLU A 26 -27.75 -19.55 12.15
N TYR A 27 -27.32 -20.30 13.17
CA TYR A 27 -26.21 -21.26 13.22
C TYR A 27 -24.82 -20.75 13.62
N MET A 28 -24.58 -20.69 14.94
CA MET A 28 -23.80 -21.75 15.61
C MET A 28 -23.97 -21.66 17.14
N LYS A 29 -24.50 -22.75 17.74
CA LYS A 29 -24.48 -23.01 19.18
C LYS A 29 -23.19 -23.77 19.50
N ARG A 30 -22.45 -23.28 20.50
CA ARG A 30 -21.46 -23.92 21.42
C ARG A 30 -20.34 -22.89 21.62
N GLY A 31 -20.05 -22.32 22.77
CA GLY A 31 -20.42 -22.56 24.15
C GLY A 31 -19.22 -22.12 24.98
N LEU A 32 -19.23 -20.89 25.50
CA LEU A 32 -18.25 -20.44 26.48
C LEU A 32 -18.94 -19.44 27.42
N PHE A 33 -18.97 -19.79 28.71
CA PHE A 33 -19.41 -18.90 29.78
C PHE A 33 -18.39 -17.76 29.91
N GLY A 34 -18.82 -16.53 29.63
CA GLY A 34 -18.02 -15.32 29.79
C GLY A 34 -18.94 -14.15 30.16
N VAL A 35 -18.59 -13.46 31.23
CA VAL A 35 -19.36 -12.43 31.92
C VAL A 35 -19.86 -11.32 30.97
N CYS A 36 -21.19 -11.14 30.87
CA CYS A 36 -21.80 -10.00 30.17
C CYS A 36 -21.56 -8.70 30.94
N ALA A 37 -20.49 -7.98 30.60
CA ALA A 37 -20.44 -6.54 30.81
C ALA A 37 -21.14 -5.87 29.62
N SER A 38 -22.33 -5.32 29.84
CA SER A 38 -23.04 -4.52 28.84
C SER A 38 -22.29 -3.20 28.60
N LEU A 39 -21.38 -3.18 27.64
CA LEU A 39 -20.91 -1.92 27.06
C LEU A 39 -22.06 -1.35 26.22
N ALA A 40 -22.68 -0.29 26.73
CA ALA A 40 -23.50 0.59 25.91
C ALA A 40 -22.56 1.26 24.89
N ALA A 41 -22.47 0.70 23.68
CA ALA A 41 -21.80 1.35 22.58
C ALA A 41 -22.58 2.64 22.25
N THR A 42 -22.05 3.78 22.64
CA THR A 42 -22.51 5.07 22.11
C THR A 42 -22.27 5.03 20.61
N ILE A 43 -23.34 4.91 19.82
CA ILE A 43 -23.26 5.05 18.37
C ILE A 43 -22.86 6.49 18.11
N SER A 44 -21.57 6.73 17.89
CA SER A 44 -21.09 8.02 17.40
C SER A 44 -21.73 8.23 16.03
N ALA A 45 -22.32 9.40 15.81
CA ALA A 45 -22.90 9.73 14.51
C ALA A 45 -21.81 9.65 13.43
N ALA A 46 -22.16 9.05 12.28
CA ALA A 46 -21.24 8.94 11.14
C ALA A 46 -20.77 10.33 10.68
N PRO A 47 -19.53 10.45 10.17
CA PRO A 47 -19.04 11.72 9.68
C PRO A 47 -19.84 12.20 8.47
N ALA A 48 -20.16 13.50 8.44
CA ALA A 48 -20.92 14.07 7.33
C ALA A 48 -20.51 15.52 7.04
N ILE A 49 -20.46 15.85 5.74
CA ILE A 49 -20.30 17.23 5.25
C ILE A 49 -21.69 17.86 5.15
N ASP A 50 -21.87 19.02 5.78
CA ASP A 50 -23.07 19.83 5.55
C ASP A 50 -22.98 20.52 4.17
N ALA A 51 -23.57 19.89 3.17
CA ALA A 51 -23.54 20.37 1.78
C ALA A 51 -24.11 21.78 1.62
N SER A 52 -25.03 22.22 2.50
CA SER A 52 -25.59 23.57 2.47
C SER A 52 -24.60 24.65 2.91
N LYS A 53 -23.52 24.24 3.58
CA LYS A 53 -22.47 25.12 4.10
C LYS A 53 -21.17 25.02 3.31
N VAL A 54 -21.17 24.34 2.16
CA VAL A 54 -20.01 24.34 1.27
C VAL A 54 -20.01 25.62 0.44
N VAL A 55 -19.03 26.48 0.68
CA VAL A 55 -18.89 27.78 0.02
C VAL A 55 -17.57 27.82 -0.75
N VAL A 56 -17.65 28.13 -2.05
CA VAL A 56 -16.49 28.38 -2.89
C VAL A 56 -16.38 29.89 -3.12
N SER A 57 -15.20 30.45 -2.86
CA SER A 57 -14.90 31.84 -3.15
C SER A 57 -13.51 31.98 -3.77
N GLN A 58 -13.31 33.05 -4.53
CA GLN A 58 -12.01 33.38 -5.11
C GLN A 58 -11.74 34.87 -4.87
N PRO A 59 -10.73 35.24 -4.08
CA PRO A 59 -10.37 36.63 -3.89
C PRO A 59 -9.99 37.29 -5.22
N GLN A 60 -10.47 38.51 -5.42
CA GLN A 60 -10.31 39.25 -6.67
C GLN A 60 -8.82 39.38 -7.05
N GLY A 61 -8.50 39.13 -8.32
CA GLY A 61 -7.13 39.22 -8.84
C GLY A 61 -6.19 38.09 -8.41
N THR A 62 -6.70 37.08 -7.70
CA THR A 62 -5.90 35.92 -7.26
C THR A 62 -6.27 34.65 -8.04
N ARG A 63 -5.35 33.67 -8.08
CA ARG A 63 -5.62 32.30 -8.55
C ARG A 63 -6.01 31.35 -7.40
N ASP A 64 -6.26 31.92 -6.23
CA ASP A 64 -6.45 31.19 -5.00
C ASP A 64 -7.94 31.01 -4.79
N ILE A 65 -8.39 29.77 -4.76
CA ILE A 65 -9.79 29.42 -4.58
C ILE A 65 -9.91 28.88 -3.17
N LYS A 66 -10.70 29.57 -2.34
CA LYS A 66 -10.98 29.21 -0.96
C LYS A 66 -12.28 28.41 -0.93
N ILE A 67 -12.23 27.25 -0.28
CA ILE A 67 -13.38 26.41 -0.03
C ILE A 67 -13.59 26.37 1.47
N GLU A 68 -14.82 26.66 1.90
CA GLU A 68 -15.26 26.59 3.29
C GLU A 68 -16.34 25.52 3.41
N TYR A 69 -16.35 24.78 4.52
CA TYR A 69 -17.32 23.72 4.76
C TYR A 69 -17.44 23.42 6.27
N VAL A 70 -18.46 22.66 6.64
CA VAL A 70 -18.68 22.19 8.01
C VAL A 70 -18.66 20.65 8.02
N LEU A 71 -17.85 20.07 8.89
CA LEU A 71 -17.81 18.64 9.18
C LEU A 71 -18.56 18.39 10.49
N THR A 72 -19.49 17.44 10.47
CA THR A 72 -20.32 17.04 11.61
C THR A 72 -20.16 15.56 11.91
N GLY A 73 -20.62 15.12 13.08
CA GLY A 73 -20.59 13.71 13.49
C GLY A 73 -19.26 13.32 14.13
N ALA A 74 -18.46 12.50 13.43
CA ALA A 74 -17.20 11.96 13.91
C ALA A 74 -15.98 12.52 13.13
N PRO A 75 -14.74 12.37 13.65
CA PRO A 75 -13.53 12.65 12.89
C PRO A 75 -13.50 11.88 11.57
N ALA A 76 -13.06 12.56 10.52
CA ALA A 76 -13.01 11.98 9.18
C ALA A 76 -11.87 12.53 8.36
N VAL A 77 -11.41 11.73 7.40
CA VAL A 77 -10.58 12.23 6.32
C VAL A 77 -11.49 12.91 5.32
N VAL A 78 -11.32 14.22 5.10
CA VAL A 78 -12.11 14.95 4.11
C VAL A 78 -11.33 15.05 2.82
N THR A 79 -11.76 14.38 1.74
CA THR A 79 -11.15 14.52 0.41
C THR A 79 -11.92 15.50 -0.44
N VAL A 80 -11.26 16.05 -1.47
CA VAL A 80 -11.90 16.91 -2.47
C VAL A 80 -11.66 16.39 -3.88
N GLU A 81 -12.73 16.41 -4.67
CA GLU A 81 -12.70 16.32 -6.12
C GLU A 81 -13.13 17.68 -6.71
N MET A 82 -12.28 18.26 -7.54
CA MET A 82 -12.57 19.52 -8.23
C MET A 82 -13.19 19.22 -9.58
N GLN A 83 -14.32 19.84 -9.91
CA GLN A 83 -15.03 19.57 -11.16
C GLN A 83 -15.34 20.85 -11.92
N THR A 84 -15.31 20.78 -13.25
CA THR A 84 -15.81 21.82 -14.16
C THR A 84 -17.01 21.37 -14.95
N ASN A 85 -17.87 22.30 -15.34
CA ASN A 85 -19.03 22.00 -16.17
C ASN A 85 -18.73 22.25 -17.66
N THR A 86 -19.26 21.40 -18.54
CA THR A 86 -19.13 21.58 -20.00
C THR A 86 -19.89 22.80 -20.52
N LEU A 87 -20.92 23.25 -19.81
CA LEU A 87 -21.73 24.42 -20.13
C LEU A 87 -21.62 25.52 -19.06
N ASP A 88 -21.80 26.78 -19.45
CA ASP A 88 -21.71 27.93 -18.54
C ASP A 88 -22.91 28.07 -17.58
N ASN A 89 -24.02 27.40 -17.87
CA ASN A 89 -25.28 27.48 -17.11
C ASN A 89 -25.43 26.37 -16.05
N GLY A 90 -24.41 25.51 -15.85
CA GLY A 90 -24.44 24.40 -14.91
C GLY A 90 -25.33 23.21 -15.32
N GLN A 91 -25.89 23.21 -16.53
CA GLN A 91 -26.71 22.12 -17.06
C GLN A 91 -25.92 21.10 -17.88
N GLY A 92 -24.63 21.34 -18.10
CA GLY A 92 -23.76 20.40 -18.80
C GLY A 92 -23.22 19.31 -17.87
N ASP A 93 -22.36 18.47 -18.43
CA ASP A 93 -21.69 17.41 -17.70
C ASP A 93 -20.62 17.98 -16.77
N TRP A 94 -20.51 17.40 -15.57
CA TRP A 94 -19.45 17.71 -14.63
C TRP A 94 -18.26 16.78 -14.89
N ILE A 95 -17.10 17.37 -15.14
CA ILE A 95 -15.86 16.68 -15.45
C ILE A 95 -14.86 16.92 -14.34
N SER A 96 -14.28 15.86 -13.80
CA SER A 96 -13.21 15.89 -12.80
C SER A 96 -11.94 16.52 -13.36
N LEU A 97 -11.32 17.39 -12.57
CA LEU A 97 -10.02 17.93 -12.88
C LEU A 97 -8.94 16.92 -12.51
N ASP A 98 -8.09 16.60 -13.48
CA ASP A 98 -6.86 15.88 -13.26
C ASP A 98 -5.96 16.66 -12.28
N GLY A 99 -5.40 15.97 -11.29
CA GLY A 99 -4.45 16.46 -10.30
C GLY A 99 -3.13 16.93 -10.92
N SER A 100 -2.80 16.53 -12.15
CA SER A 100 -1.73 17.16 -12.94
C SER A 100 -2.02 18.65 -13.24
N LEU A 101 -3.29 19.06 -13.17
CA LEU A 101 -3.75 20.44 -13.29
C LEU A 101 -3.85 21.16 -11.94
N VAL A 102 -3.63 20.46 -10.83
CA VAL A 102 -3.72 20.99 -9.47
C VAL A 102 -2.31 21.37 -8.98
N GLN A 103 -2.04 22.67 -8.86
CA GLN A 103 -0.72 23.13 -8.43
C GLN A 103 -0.46 22.85 -6.95
N SER A 104 -1.43 23.20 -6.10
CA SER A 104 -1.38 22.87 -4.67
C SER A 104 -2.75 22.95 -4.02
N VAL A 105 -2.96 22.10 -3.03
CA VAL A 105 -4.12 22.09 -2.13
C VAL A 105 -3.58 22.10 -0.70
N SER A 106 -4.04 23.03 0.12
CA SER A 106 -3.58 23.18 1.51
C SER A 106 -4.71 23.59 2.45
N GLY A 107 -4.54 23.32 3.75
CA GLY A 107 -5.57 23.58 4.77
C GLY A 107 -6.28 22.30 5.21
N ASN A 108 -7.53 22.43 5.63
CA ASN A 108 -8.33 21.34 6.20
C ASN A 108 -8.95 20.47 5.09
N VAL A 109 -8.12 19.73 4.36
CA VAL A 109 -8.53 18.75 3.35
C VAL A 109 -7.42 17.74 3.08
N ASN A 110 -7.80 16.58 2.55
CA ASN A 110 -7.00 15.40 2.27
C ASN A 110 -6.26 14.91 3.52
N LYS A 111 -6.80 15.08 4.73
CA LYS A 111 -6.21 14.65 6.01
C LYS A 111 -7.31 14.36 7.02
N LEU A 112 -6.97 13.71 8.13
CA LEU A 112 -7.89 13.52 9.26
C LEU A 112 -8.24 14.87 9.90
N ILE A 113 -9.54 15.10 10.11
CA ILE A 113 -10.08 16.38 10.57
C ILE A 113 -11.13 16.11 11.64
N LEU A 114 -11.10 16.91 12.70
CA LEU A 114 -12.10 16.89 13.75
C LEU A 114 -13.36 17.68 13.31
N PRO A 115 -14.57 17.22 13.68
CA PRO A 115 -15.80 18.00 13.48
C PRO A 115 -15.69 19.38 14.12
N SER A 116 -16.34 20.36 13.51
CA SER A 116 -16.33 21.75 13.95
C SER A 116 -17.60 22.44 13.52
N ASP A 117 -18.25 23.14 14.46
CA ASP A 117 -19.40 24.00 14.15
C ASP A 117 -18.97 25.27 13.40
N ASP A 118 -17.73 25.73 13.63
CA ASP A 118 -17.11 26.80 12.88
C ASP A 118 -16.66 26.32 11.48
N PRO A 119 -16.83 27.13 10.42
CA PRO A 119 -16.41 26.76 9.08
C PRO A 119 -14.92 26.43 8.99
N LEU A 120 -14.64 25.19 8.60
CA LEU A 120 -13.31 24.75 8.20
C LEU A 120 -13.01 25.30 6.81
N SER A 121 -11.74 25.54 6.52
CA SER A 121 -11.36 26.00 5.18
C SER A 121 -10.10 25.37 4.64
N PHE A 122 -10.04 25.30 3.32
CA PHE A 122 -8.85 24.94 2.58
C PHE A 122 -8.76 25.79 1.32
N LYS A 123 -7.56 25.81 0.75
CA LYS A 123 -7.20 26.61 -0.39
C LYS A 123 -6.70 25.70 -1.51
N TRP A 124 -7.23 25.92 -2.69
CA TRP A 124 -6.70 25.39 -3.94
C TRP A 124 -6.09 26.53 -4.74
N ARG A 125 -4.90 26.31 -5.31
CA ARG A 125 -4.29 27.26 -6.24
C ARG A 125 -4.40 26.73 -7.67
N ALA A 126 -5.22 27.40 -8.49
CA ALA A 126 -5.33 27.07 -9.91
C ALA A 126 -4.01 27.36 -10.64
N ARG A 127 -3.66 26.54 -11.65
CA ARG A 127 -2.46 26.76 -12.47
C ARG A 127 -2.50 28.07 -13.26
N ARG A 128 -1.33 28.48 -13.77
CA ARG A 128 -1.17 29.79 -14.45
C ARG A 128 -1.86 29.83 -15.82
N ASP A 129 -1.99 28.67 -16.45
CA ASP A 129 -2.63 28.40 -17.73
C ASP A 129 -4.15 28.10 -17.60
N TRP A 130 -4.72 28.16 -16.39
CA TRP A 130 -6.16 28.04 -16.20
C TRP A 130 -6.92 29.16 -16.95
N PRO A 131 -7.91 28.85 -17.81
CA PRO A 131 -8.66 29.83 -18.58
C PRO A 131 -9.29 30.91 -17.69
N ASP A 132 -9.15 32.17 -18.09
CA ASP A 132 -9.60 33.37 -17.36
C ASP A 132 -9.07 33.53 -15.93
N ARG A 133 -8.31 32.56 -15.40
CA ARG A 133 -7.86 32.48 -14.00
C ARG A 133 -8.99 32.61 -12.98
N LEU A 134 -10.23 32.34 -13.37
CA LEU A 134 -11.42 32.55 -12.55
C LEU A 134 -12.26 31.27 -12.44
N VAL A 135 -12.85 31.02 -11.28
CA VAL A 135 -13.96 30.07 -11.11
C VAL A 135 -15.27 30.84 -11.24
N LYS A 136 -16.18 30.35 -12.10
CA LYS A 136 -17.51 30.93 -12.31
C LYS A 136 -18.56 30.04 -11.68
N SER A 137 -19.56 30.64 -11.03
CA SER A 137 -20.74 29.92 -10.55
C SER A 137 -21.41 29.20 -11.72
N GLY A 138 -21.80 27.93 -11.54
CA GLY A 138 -22.32 27.07 -12.61
C GLY A 138 -21.24 26.40 -13.48
N ARG A 139 -19.97 26.81 -13.41
CA ARG A 139 -18.84 26.22 -14.16
C ARG A 139 -17.86 25.44 -13.31
N PHE A 140 -17.88 25.63 -11.99
CA PHE A 140 -16.95 25.00 -11.08
C PHE A 140 -17.66 24.57 -9.80
N ARG A 141 -17.27 23.40 -9.26
CA ARG A 141 -17.65 22.98 -7.91
C ARG A 141 -16.53 22.16 -7.27
N ALA A 142 -16.50 22.18 -5.94
CA ALA A 142 -15.71 21.27 -5.13
C ALA A 142 -16.65 20.23 -4.53
N VAL A 143 -16.41 18.95 -4.84
CA VAL A 143 -17.15 17.82 -4.27
C VAL A 143 -16.34 17.29 -3.10
N LEU A 144 -16.88 17.38 -1.89
CA LEU A 144 -16.24 16.91 -0.67
C LEU A 144 -16.79 15.55 -0.26
N THR A 145 -15.91 14.68 0.22
CA THR A 145 -16.29 13.37 0.79
C THR A 145 -15.66 13.23 2.16
N ALA A 146 -16.44 12.86 3.17
CA ALA A 146 -15.94 12.54 4.50
C ALA A 146 -15.82 11.02 4.64
N TRP A 147 -14.59 10.55 4.84
CA TRP A 147 -14.26 9.13 5.01
C TRP A 147 -14.07 8.84 6.49
N PRO A 148 -14.72 7.79 7.03
CA PRO A 148 -14.47 7.34 8.40
C PRO A 148 -12.98 7.06 8.64
N LYS A 149 -12.52 7.29 9.87
CA LYS A 149 -11.12 7.08 10.28
C LYS A 149 -10.63 5.66 10.00
N ASP A 150 -11.50 4.69 10.22
CA ASP A 150 -11.30 3.24 10.05
C ASP A 150 -11.56 2.74 8.62
N ALA A 151 -12.04 3.61 7.72
CA ALA A 151 -12.21 3.31 6.31
C ALA A 151 -11.63 4.45 5.43
N PRO A 152 -10.33 4.76 5.54
CA PRO A 152 -9.73 5.89 4.85
C PRO A 152 -9.60 5.66 3.34
N PRO A 153 -9.32 6.73 2.57
CA PRO A 153 -9.23 6.68 1.11
C PRO A 153 -8.16 5.71 0.56
N PRO A 154 -8.33 5.21 -0.68
CA PRO A 154 -7.41 4.30 -1.37
C PRO A 154 -5.91 4.67 -1.41
N TYR A 155 -5.53 5.94 -1.30
CA TYR A 155 -4.14 6.39 -1.36
C TYR A 155 -3.77 7.27 -0.16
N MET A 156 -2.54 7.10 0.31
CA MET A 156 -1.95 7.89 1.38
C MET A 156 -0.57 8.39 0.96
N VAL A 157 -0.23 9.64 1.28
CA VAL A 157 1.05 10.28 0.99
C VAL A 157 1.62 10.82 2.29
N CYS A 158 2.90 10.58 2.56
CA CYS A 158 3.59 11.04 3.76
C CYS A 158 4.78 11.91 3.35
N GLY A 159 4.89 13.11 3.92
CA GLY A 159 6.05 13.97 3.76
C GLY A 159 7.27 13.46 4.53
N LEU A 160 8.45 13.42 3.89
CA LEU A 160 9.73 13.09 4.54
C LEU A 160 10.72 14.25 4.57
N GLU A 161 10.43 15.36 3.90
CA GLU A 161 11.23 16.58 3.97
C GLU A 161 11.13 17.27 5.36
N SER A 162 12.07 18.16 5.67
CA SER A 162 12.08 18.90 6.93
C SER A 162 10.88 19.86 7.00
N GLY A 163 10.20 19.93 8.15
CA GLY A 163 9.00 20.74 8.35
C GLY A 163 7.71 20.08 7.84
N LYS A 164 7.79 18.81 7.43
CA LYS A 164 6.66 17.98 7.00
C LYS A 164 6.45 16.75 7.88
N GLU A 165 7.05 16.75 9.07
CA GLU A 165 6.86 15.70 10.06
C GLU A 165 5.37 15.52 10.37
N GLY A 166 4.85 14.31 10.20
CA GLY A 166 3.42 14.03 10.40
C GLY A 166 2.48 14.58 9.32
N ASP A 167 2.97 15.15 8.21
CA ASP A 167 2.11 15.61 7.11
C ASP A 167 1.64 14.41 6.28
N VAL A 168 0.57 13.76 6.75
CA VAL A 168 -0.09 12.64 6.08
C VAL A 168 -1.29 13.15 5.29
N ARG A 169 -1.33 12.79 4.01
CA ARG A 169 -2.39 13.16 3.06
C ARG A 169 -3.07 11.95 2.46
N TYR A 170 -4.36 12.05 2.17
CA TYR A 170 -5.15 10.97 1.59
C TYR A 170 -5.90 11.40 0.34
N TYR A 171 -6.04 10.46 -0.60
CA TYR A 171 -6.67 10.71 -1.89
C TYR A 171 -7.58 9.55 -2.28
N ALA A 172 -8.77 9.90 -2.78
CA ALA A 172 -9.77 8.94 -3.22
C ALA A 172 -9.41 8.27 -4.57
N ASP A 173 -8.70 9.01 -5.42
CA ASP A 173 -8.40 8.64 -6.80
C ASP A 173 -6.96 9.03 -7.13
N PRO A 174 -6.17 8.18 -7.82
CA PRO A 174 -4.80 8.50 -8.19
C PRO A 174 -4.68 9.72 -9.12
N ALA A 175 -5.73 10.03 -9.89
CA ALA A 175 -5.78 11.23 -10.72
C ALA A 175 -5.74 12.50 -9.87
N HIS A 176 -6.24 12.50 -8.63
CA HIS A 176 -6.24 13.68 -7.77
C HIS A 176 -4.91 13.90 -7.01
N ILE A 177 -3.95 13.01 -7.20
CA ILE A 177 -2.65 13.07 -6.53
C ILE A 177 -1.75 14.09 -7.25
N PRO A 178 -1.15 15.06 -6.53
CA PRO A 178 -0.29 16.08 -7.14
C PRO A 178 0.86 15.50 -7.98
N GLY A 179 0.87 15.81 -9.29
CA GLY A 179 1.89 15.29 -10.21
C GLY A 179 1.72 13.82 -10.61
N GLY A 180 0.70 13.12 -10.10
CA GLY A 180 0.40 11.73 -10.39
C GLY A 180 1.35 10.73 -9.74
N LEU A 181 0.96 9.44 -9.74
CA LEU A 181 1.68 8.36 -9.05
C LEU A 181 3.16 8.22 -9.44
N LYS A 182 3.52 8.58 -10.67
CA LYS A 182 4.88 8.46 -11.21
C LYS A 182 5.76 9.68 -10.97
N SER A 183 5.25 10.71 -10.30
CA SER A 183 6.03 11.91 -9.94
C SER A 183 7.30 11.54 -9.18
N ASP A 184 8.41 12.19 -9.52
CA ASP A 184 9.67 12.02 -8.81
C ASP A 184 9.55 12.40 -7.32
N LEU A 185 8.59 13.27 -6.96
CA LEU A 185 8.27 13.63 -5.56
C LEU A 185 8.06 12.38 -4.68
N TYR A 186 7.38 11.37 -5.21
CA TYR A 186 7.05 10.14 -4.48
C TYR A 186 8.17 9.09 -4.51
N LYS A 187 9.27 9.41 -5.20
CA LYS A 187 10.51 8.63 -5.25
C LYS A 187 11.64 9.32 -4.48
N THR A 188 11.42 10.55 -3.99
CA THR A 188 12.44 11.35 -3.30
C THR A 188 11.98 11.84 -1.93
N ASP A 189 11.15 12.88 -1.89
CA ASP A 189 10.89 13.68 -0.69
C ASP A 189 9.60 13.28 0.04
N GLN A 190 8.78 12.44 -0.60
CA GLN A 190 7.55 11.90 -0.05
C GLN A 190 7.46 10.40 -0.31
N MET A 191 6.71 9.70 0.53
CA MET A 191 6.30 8.32 0.29
C MET A 191 4.81 8.30 -0.07
N ILE A 192 4.45 7.40 -0.96
CA ILE A 192 3.06 7.16 -1.34
C ILE A 192 2.73 5.70 -1.13
N PHE A 193 1.53 5.47 -0.61
CA PHE A 193 1.01 4.16 -0.26
C PHE A 193 -0.33 3.93 -0.93
N ARG A 194 -0.60 2.66 -1.26
CA ARG A 194 -1.87 2.16 -1.76
C ARG A 194 -2.53 1.33 -0.66
N LYS A 195 -3.80 1.58 -0.37
CA LYS A 195 -4.62 0.70 0.49
C LYS A 195 -4.90 -0.62 -0.22
N VAL A 196 -4.51 -1.71 0.38
CA VAL A 196 -4.77 -3.08 -0.05
C VAL A 196 -6.05 -3.57 0.65
N PRO A 197 -7.14 -3.85 -0.09
CA PRO A 197 -8.39 -4.35 0.48
C PRO A 197 -8.22 -5.85 0.79
N ALA A 198 -7.83 -6.16 2.01
CA ALA A 198 -7.50 -7.52 2.45
C ALA A 198 -8.42 -8.03 3.57
N SER A 199 -9.08 -7.12 4.30
CA SER A 199 -9.87 -7.48 5.48
C SER A 199 -10.91 -8.56 5.16
N GLY A 200 -10.78 -9.69 5.83
CA GLY A 200 -11.71 -10.81 5.72
C GLY A 200 -11.65 -11.59 4.40
N VAL A 201 -10.70 -11.28 3.51
CA VAL A 201 -10.52 -12.00 2.24
C VAL A 201 -9.71 -13.26 2.49
N VAL A 202 -10.33 -14.42 2.30
CA VAL A 202 -9.63 -15.70 2.26
C VAL A 202 -9.05 -15.90 0.86
N TRP A 203 -7.75 -16.13 0.77
CA TRP A 203 -7.03 -16.31 -0.48
C TRP A 203 -5.99 -17.42 -0.39
N ARG A 204 -5.47 -17.85 -1.54
CA ARG A 204 -4.46 -18.90 -1.63
C ARG A 204 -3.07 -18.29 -1.72
N MET A 205 -2.30 -18.44 -0.64
CA MET A 205 -0.87 -18.15 -0.61
C MET A 205 -0.07 -19.34 -1.11
N GLY A 206 1.08 -19.11 -1.73
CA GLY A 206 1.94 -20.16 -2.27
C GLY A 206 1.64 -20.51 -3.74
N SER A 207 2.28 -21.55 -4.26
CA SER A 207 2.26 -21.87 -5.69
C SER A 207 1.65 -23.23 -5.98
N LEU A 208 0.68 -23.26 -6.89
CA LEU A 208 0.10 -24.49 -7.42
C LEU A 208 1.08 -25.16 -8.41
N ASP A 209 1.01 -26.48 -8.56
CA ASP A 209 1.88 -27.21 -9.49
C ASP A 209 1.78 -26.70 -10.94
N LYS A 210 0.61 -26.16 -11.33
CA LYS A 210 0.36 -25.55 -12.64
C LYS A 210 1.16 -24.25 -12.88
N GLU A 211 1.74 -23.64 -11.86
CA GLU A 211 2.56 -22.42 -11.94
C GLU A 211 4.06 -22.71 -12.05
N ASN A 212 4.47 -23.98 -12.24
CA ASN A 212 5.87 -24.41 -12.27
C ASN A 212 6.66 -24.03 -13.54
N GLN A 213 6.10 -23.20 -14.44
CA GLN A 213 6.73 -22.89 -15.73
C GLN A 213 8.11 -22.22 -15.59
N TYR A 214 8.38 -21.55 -14.45
CA TYR A 214 9.64 -20.84 -14.19
C TYR A 214 10.37 -21.36 -12.94
N GLY A 215 10.20 -22.64 -12.59
CA GLY A 215 10.96 -23.27 -11.51
C GLY A 215 10.40 -22.94 -10.12
N ARG A 216 9.29 -23.61 -9.77
CA ARG A 216 8.77 -23.68 -8.41
C ARG A 216 9.77 -24.40 -7.52
N GLU A 217 9.99 -23.89 -6.31
CA GLU A 217 10.76 -24.61 -5.28
C GLU A 217 9.82 -25.55 -4.48
N PRO A 218 9.91 -26.88 -4.67
CA PRO A 218 9.04 -27.82 -3.96
C PRO A 218 9.26 -27.75 -2.44
N GLY A 219 8.18 -27.76 -1.65
CA GLY A 219 8.25 -27.68 -0.18
C GLY A 219 8.45 -26.27 0.39
N VAL A 220 8.81 -25.29 -0.45
CA VAL A 220 8.92 -23.88 -0.07
C VAL A 220 7.59 -23.16 -0.33
N GLU A 221 7.02 -23.36 -1.51
CA GLU A 221 5.86 -22.61 -1.97
C GLU A 221 4.58 -23.46 -1.94
N GLN A 222 4.36 -24.17 -0.83
CA GLN A 222 3.15 -24.99 -0.72
C GLN A 222 1.92 -24.09 -0.65
N PRO A 223 0.91 -24.33 -1.51
CA PRO A 223 -0.33 -23.59 -1.41
C PRO A 223 -0.97 -23.79 -0.03
N HIS A 224 -1.67 -22.80 0.50
CA HIS A 224 -2.51 -22.91 1.71
C HIS A 224 -3.46 -21.69 1.79
N LEU A 225 -4.52 -21.79 2.60
CA LEU A 225 -5.48 -20.69 2.77
C LEU A 225 -5.03 -19.70 3.85
N VAL A 226 -5.03 -18.43 3.48
CA VAL A 226 -4.69 -17.29 4.35
C VAL A 226 -5.82 -16.28 4.35
N MET A 227 -6.05 -15.63 5.49
CA MET A 227 -6.88 -14.44 5.62
C MET A 227 -6.12 -13.36 6.38
N LEU A 228 -6.18 -12.13 5.89
CA LEU A 228 -5.73 -10.97 6.63
C LEU A 228 -6.95 -10.33 7.30
N SER A 229 -6.90 -10.02 8.60
CA SER A 229 -8.06 -9.48 9.31
C SER A 229 -8.33 -8.02 8.97
N GLU A 230 -7.30 -7.27 8.60
CA GLU A 230 -7.36 -5.83 8.36
C GLU A 230 -6.89 -5.43 6.96
N ASP A 231 -7.45 -4.33 6.45
CA ASP A 231 -6.87 -3.59 5.35
C ASP A 231 -5.56 -2.93 5.81
N TYR A 232 -4.61 -2.77 4.89
CA TYR A 232 -3.34 -2.10 5.16
C TYR A 232 -2.92 -1.24 3.97
N TYR A 233 -2.14 -0.20 4.23
CA TYR A 233 -1.42 0.54 3.22
C TYR A 233 -0.07 -0.13 2.93
N VAL A 234 0.33 -0.17 1.66
CA VAL A 234 1.66 -0.59 1.22
C VAL A 234 2.29 0.49 0.36
N ALA A 235 3.57 0.81 0.59
CA ALA A 235 4.32 1.76 -0.22
C ALA A 235 4.32 1.28 -1.67
N ILE A 236 4.01 2.15 -2.64
CA ILE A 236 3.87 1.71 -4.04
C ILE A 236 5.22 1.41 -4.69
N TYR A 237 6.31 1.94 -4.13
CA TYR A 237 7.70 1.70 -4.54
C TYR A 237 8.46 1.04 -3.41
N GLU A 238 9.57 0.37 -3.76
CA GLU A 238 10.64 0.09 -2.82
C GLU A 238 11.13 1.41 -2.18
N THR A 239 11.58 1.37 -0.92
CA THR A 239 12.09 2.57 -0.25
C THR A 239 13.34 3.06 -0.97
N THR A 240 13.36 4.33 -1.39
CA THR A 240 14.48 4.86 -2.18
C THR A 240 15.64 5.34 -1.31
N GLN A 241 16.82 5.49 -1.93
CA GLN A 241 18.02 6.02 -1.27
C GLN A 241 17.77 7.41 -0.67
N ARG A 242 17.05 8.28 -1.38
CA ARG A 242 16.72 9.63 -0.89
C ARG A 242 15.76 9.60 0.29
N GLN A 243 14.70 8.79 0.23
CA GLN A 243 13.75 8.64 1.33
C GLN A 243 14.44 8.10 2.58
N TYR A 244 15.33 7.11 2.42
CA TYR A 244 16.12 6.56 3.52
C TYR A 244 17.09 7.59 4.11
N GLU A 245 17.78 8.37 3.28
CA GLU A 245 18.67 9.45 3.74
C GLU A 245 17.90 10.50 4.55
N LEU A 246 16.75 10.95 4.05
CA LEU A 246 15.93 11.98 4.72
C LEU A 246 15.51 11.58 6.13
N VAL A 247 15.33 10.27 6.36
CA VAL A 247 14.85 9.72 7.63
C VAL A 247 16.00 9.32 8.56
N THR A 248 17.05 8.71 8.02
CA THR A 248 18.13 8.09 8.81
C THR A 248 19.44 8.86 8.79
N GLY A 249 19.59 9.83 7.88
CA GLY A 249 20.84 10.54 7.61
C GLY A 249 21.93 9.69 6.94
N SER A 250 21.64 8.44 6.57
CA SER A 250 22.64 7.48 6.08
C SER A 250 22.49 7.17 4.59
N LYS A 251 23.61 6.83 3.91
CA LYS A 251 23.66 6.42 2.50
C LYS A 251 24.43 5.10 2.33
N PRO A 252 23.81 3.95 2.65
CA PRO A 252 24.53 2.68 2.68
C PRO A 252 24.81 2.08 1.30
N SER A 253 24.02 2.42 0.27
CA SER A 253 24.09 1.77 -1.05
C SER A 253 25.39 2.11 -1.79
N THR A 254 26.08 1.08 -2.30
CA THR A 254 27.43 1.24 -2.87
C THR A 254 27.54 1.00 -4.37
N VAL A 255 26.75 0.08 -4.95
CA VAL A 255 26.89 -0.31 -6.37
C VAL A 255 26.20 0.67 -7.33
N VAL A 256 25.09 1.28 -6.90
CA VAL A 256 24.38 2.34 -7.62
C VAL A 256 24.04 3.44 -6.63
N VAL A 257 24.34 4.68 -7.00
CA VAL A 257 24.04 5.86 -6.19
C VAL A 257 23.14 6.79 -6.98
N GLY A 258 21.98 7.10 -6.42
CA GLY A 258 21.03 8.04 -6.99
C GLY A 258 19.72 8.06 -6.22
N ASP A 259 19.11 9.23 -6.13
CA ASP A 259 17.99 9.50 -5.22
C ASP A 259 16.79 8.55 -5.40
N LYS A 260 16.51 8.15 -6.65
CA LYS A 260 15.35 7.35 -7.04
C LYS A 260 15.60 5.85 -7.12
N PHE A 261 16.83 5.40 -6.86
CA PHE A 261 17.14 3.97 -6.78
C PHE A 261 16.68 3.42 -5.42
N PRO A 262 16.32 2.14 -5.33
CA PRO A 262 16.03 1.52 -4.04
C PRO A 262 17.26 1.59 -3.13
N VAL A 263 17.03 1.78 -1.83
CA VAL A 263 18.10 1.66 -0.85
C VAL A 263 18.45 0.18 -0.67
N THR A 264 19.74 -0.12 -0.81
CA THR A 264 20.34 -1.43 -0.55
C THR A 264 21.47 -1.30 0.46
N LYS A 265 22.14 -2.41 0.81
CA LYS A 265 23.12 -2.48 1.90
C LYS A 265 22.52 -2.14 3.27
N VAL A 266 21.26 -2.49 3.46
CA VAL A 266 20.59 -2.42 4.75
C VAL A 266 20.40 -3.83 5.30
N ALA A 267 20.60 -3.98 6.59
CA ALA A 267 20.40 -5.24 7.31
C ALA A 267 19.14 -5.14 8.19
N LEU A 268 18.43 -6.24 8.38
CA LEU A 268 17.21 -6.24 9.20
C LEU A 268 17.45 -5.74 10.63
N GLY A 269 18.62 -6.03 11.20
CA GLY A 269 19.04 -5.52 12.51
C GLY A 269 19.17 -4.00 12.58
N VAL A 270 19.46 -3.32 11.46
CA VAL A 270 19.44 -1.84 11.37
C VAL A 270 18.01 -1.33 11.15
N LEU A 271 17.23 -2.05 10.34
CA LEU A 271 15.85 -1.66 10.04
C LEU A 271 14.97 -1.66 11.29
N ARG A 272 14.99 -2.75 12.07
CA ARG A 272 14.12 -2.92 13.25
C ARG A 272 14.85 -2.81 14.60
N GLY A 273 16.18 -2.80 14.57
CA GLY A 273 17.02 -2.72 15.76
C GLY A 273 17.28 -4.07 16.42
N MET A 274 18.46 -4.18 17.04
CA MET A 274 18.82 -5.24 17.98
C MET A 274 18.73 -4.67 19.40
N LYS A 275 18.01 -5.30 20.34
CA LYS A 275 18.16 -4.95 21.76
C LYS A 275 19.46 -5.58 22.25
N TYR A 276 20.52 -4.80 22.34
CA TYR A 276 21.71 -5.20 23.09
C TYR A 276 21.38 -5.07 24.58
N VAL A 277 20.85 -6.13 25.21
CA VAL A 277 20.59 -6.12 26.67
C VAL A 277 21.86 -6.46 27.43
N SER A 278 22.70 -7.38 26.92
CA SER A 278 24.11 -7.58 27.31
C SER A 278 24.80 -8.54 26.34
N ALA A 279 26.13 -8.75 26.47
CA ALA A 279 26.88 -9.76 25.71
C ALA A 279 26.35 -11.21 25.88
N THR A 280 25.48 -11.44 26.88
CA THR A 280 24.82 -12.72 27.16
C THR A 280 23.30 -12.66 27.03
N ASP A 281 22.73 -11.50 26.73
CA ASP A 281 21.29 -11.26 26.63
C ASP A 281 21.02 -10.43 25.38
N ASN A 282 21.10 -11.09 24.23
CA ASN A 282 20.84 -10.48 22.93
C ASN A 282 19.36 -10.65 22.61
N GLN A 283 18.50 -9.87 23.27
CA GLN A 283 17.07 -10.02 23.11
C GLN A 283 16.63 -9.33 21.81
N TYR A 284 16.60 -10.08 20.71
CA TYR A 284 16.08 -9.58 19.44
C TYR A 284 14.63 -9.12 19.64
N CYS A 285 14.29 -7.88 19.27
CA CYS A 285 12.92 -7.36 19.34
C CYS A 285 12.01 -7.99 18.25
N TRP A 286 12.18 -9.28 17.94
CA TRP A 286 11.74 -9.87 16.69
C TRP A 286 11.43 -11.38 16.79
N PRO A 287 10.19 -11.81 16.53
CA PRO A 287 8.92 -11.15 16.76
C PRO A 287 8.29 -11.58 18.11
N ASP A 288 9.07 -11.85 19.15
CA ASP A 288 8.53 -12.12 20.51
C ASP A 288 7.69 -10.94 21.08
N GLY A 289 7.70 -9.78 20.41
CA GLY A 289 6.89 -8.59 20.73
C GLY A 289 6.06 -8.03 19.57
N GLY A 290 5.79 -8.79 18.51
CA GLY A 290 4.99 -8.33 17.36
C GLY A 290 5.60 -7.14 16.61
N HIS A 291 4.84 -6.04 16.45
CA HIS A 291 5.25 -4.82 15.73
C HIS A 291 6.18 -3.87 16.53
N ASN A 292 6.77 -4.32 17.63
CA ASN A 292 7.73 -3.54 18.40
C ASN A 292 9.07 -3.37 17.64
N VAL A 293 9.63 -2.16 17.66
CA VAL A 293 10.92 -1.83 17.03
C VAL A 293 11.82 -1.14 18.04
N ALA A 294 13.14 -1.34 17.96
CA ALA A 294 14.07 -0.69 18.87
C ALA A 294 14.12 0.82 18.60
N GLU A 295 14.32 1.60 19.65
CA GLU A 295 14.54 3.04 19.54
C GLU A 295 15.72 3.34 18.61
N ASN A 296 15.59 4.38 17.78
CA ASN A 296 16.57 4.79 16.76
C ASN A 296 16.86 3.76 15.63
N SER A 297 16.14 2.64 15.56
CA SER A 297 16.13 1.81 14.35
C SER A 297 15.54 2.58 13.16
N ALA A 298 15.81 2.14 11.93
CA ALA A 298 15.30 2.85 10.76
C ALA A 298 13.76 2.93 10.77
N ILE A 299 13.07 1.84 11.09
CA ILE A 299 11.59 1.82 11.19
C ILE A 299 11.11 2.75 12.30
N TRP A 300 11.78 2.79 13.46
CA TRP A 300 11.44 3.77 14.51
C TRP A 300 11.55 5.21 14.01
N LEU A 301 12.62 5.53 13.26
CA LEU A 301 12.81 6.85 12.67
C LEU A 301 11.73 7.17 11.62
N PHE A 302 11.35 6.20 10.78
CA PHE A 302 10.25 6.35 9.84
C PHE A 302 8.91 6.60 10.55
N ARG A 303 8.58 5.85 11.62
CA ARG A 303 7.39 6.11 12.45
C ARG A 303 7.40 7.53 13.01
N LYS A 304 8.54 7.96 13.56
CA LYS A 304 8.67 9.30 14.14
C LYS A 304 8.56 10.41 13.09
N LYS A 305 9.09 10.18 11.88
CA LYS A 305 9.06 11.14 10.78
C LYS A 305 7.66 11.28 10.19
N THR A 306 6.99 10.16 9.96
CA THR A 306 5.67 10.10 9.30
C THR A 306 4.51 10.33 10.26
N GLY A 307 4.71 10.12 11.56
CA GLY A 307 3.65 10.11 12.56
C GLY A 307 2.83 8.81 12.59
N LEU A 308 3.14 7.84 11.72
CA LEU A 308 2.40 6.58 11.58
C LEU A 308 2.94 5.54 12.55
N ALA A 309 2.23 5.27 13.64
CA ALA A 309 2.72 4.39 14.71
C ALA A 309 2.83 2.91 14.26
N GLY A 310 1.95 2.48 13.35
CA GLY A 310 1.92 1.11 12.82
C GLY A 310 2.82 0.84 11.61
N LEU A 311 3.63 1.81 11.17
CA LEU A 311 4.49 1.65 9.99
C LEU A 311 5.60 0.61 10.23
N ASP A 312 5.75 -0.34 9.31
CA ASP A 312 6.65 -1.49 9.47
C ASP A 312 7.01 -2.15 8.13
N LEU A 313 7.81 -3.23 8.17
CA LEU A 313 7.97 -4.15 7.03
C LEU A 313 6.69 -5.01 6.87
N PRO A 314 6.37 -5.48 5.65
CA PRO A 314 5.27 -6.40 5.44
C PRO A 314 5.55 -7.78 6.06
N THR A 315 4.49 -8.49 6.47
CA THR A 315 4.57 -9.97 6.56
C THR A 315 4.68 -10.57 5.16
N GLU A 316 5.14 -11.81 5.04
CA GLU A 316 5.26 -12.53 3.76
C GLU A 316 3.88 -12.63 3.08
N ALA A 317 2.82 -12.86 3.86
CA ALA A 317 1.46 -12.89 3.36
C ALA A 317 0.97 -11.51 2.88
N GLN A 318 1.24 -10.43 3.63
CA GLN A 318 0.93 -9.07 3.17
C GLN A 318 1.69 -8.75 1.88
N TRP A 319 2.94 -9.17 1.77
CA TRP A 319 3.75 -8.93 0.57
C TRP A 319 3.18 -9.70 -0.63
N GLU A 320 2.89 -11.00 -0.49
CA GLU A 320 2.39 -11.82 -1.60
C GLU A 320 0.98 -11.42 -2.03
N TYR A 321 0.09 -11.09 -1.09
CA TYR A 321 -1.25 -10.60 -1.41
C TYR A 321 -1.20 -9.29 -2.20
N ALA A 322 -0.34 -8.35 -1.76
CA ALA A 322 -0.11 -7.09 -2.46
C ALA A 322 0.53 -7.30 -3.84
N CYS A 323 1.47 -8.25 -3.97
CA CYS A 323 2.12 -8.61 -5.23
C CYS A 323 1.10 -9.09 -6.27
N ARG A 324 0.24 -10.02 -5.83
CA ARG A 324 -0.80 -10.66 -6.64
C ARG A 324 -1.90 -9.71 -7.09
N ALA A 325 -2.28 -8.73 -6.27
CA ALA A 325 -3.33 -7.76 -6.59
C ALA A 325 -4.65 -8.39 -7.10
N GLY A 326 -5.02 -9.54 -6.54
CA GLY A 326 -6.21 -10.31 -6.93
C GLY A 326 -5.98 -11.35 -8.04
N GLU A 327 -4.75 -11.48 -8.55
CA GLU A 327 -4.36 -12.52 -9.50
C GLU A 327 -3.78 -13.78 -8.83
N GLU A 328 -4.05 -14.96 -9.41
CA GLU A 328 -3.52 -16.26 -8.94
C GLU A 328 -2.43 -16.80 -9.88
N TYR A 329 -1.66 -15.90 -10.50
CA TYR A 329 -0.59 -16.26 -11.43
C TYR A 329 0.79 -15.98 -10.86
N MET A 330 1.79 -16.57 -11.51
CA MET A 330 3.20 -16.43 -11.22
C MET A 330 3.73 -14.99 -11.33
N PHE A 331 3.11 -14.13 -12.13
CA PHE A 331 3.44 -12.71 -12.27
C PHE A 331 2.15 -11.90 -12.36
N CYS A 332 2.17 -10.65 -11.92
CA CYS A 332 1.10 -9.72 -12.21
C CYS A 332 1.00 -9.46 -13.72
N ASN A 333 -0.17 -8.99 -14.18
CA ASN A 333 -0.45 -8.71 -15.58
C ASN A 333 -0.38 -9.94 -16.51
N TYR A 334 -0.27 -11.15 -15.97
CA TYR A 334 -0.07 -12.37 -16.76
C TYR A 334 -1.22 -12.62 -17.76
N ARG A 335 -2.44 -12.21 -17.40
CA ARG A 335 -3.62 -12.30 -18.27
C ARG A 335 -3.63 -11.30 -19.43
N LYS A 336 -2.75 -10.29 -19.45
CA LYS A 336 -2.72 -9.30 -20.53
C LYS A 336 -2.22 -9.96 -21.83
N ASN A 337 -2.89 -9.67 -22.93
CA ASN A 337 -2.49 -10.19 -24.25
C ASN A 337 -1.06 -9.72 -24.59
N GLY A 338 -0.19 -10.67 -24.93
CA GLY A 338 1.21 -10.38 -25.24
C GLY A 338 2.08 -10.11 -24.00
N PHE A 339 1.66 -10.57 -22.81
CA PHE A 339 2.46 -10.48 -21.60
C PHE A 339 3.88 -11.03 -21.80
N ASP A 340 4.85 -10.25 -21.34
CA ASP A 340 6.26 -10.60 -21.24
C ASP A 340 6.71 -10.31 -19.80
N PRO A 341 7.30 -11.28 -19.06
CA PRO A 341 7.79 -11.03 -17.71
C PRO A 341 8.80 -9.86 -17.62
N ILE A 342 9.51 -9.52 -18.70
CA ILE A 342 10.41 -8.33 -18.75
C ILE A 342 9.61 -7.03 -18.55
N SER A 343 8.31 -7.00 -18.86
CA SER A 343 7.48 -5.78 -18.73
C SER A 343 7.21 -5.38 -17.28
N VAL A 344 7.23 -6.33 -16.34
CA VAL A 344 6.84 -6.12 -14.93
C VAL A 344 8.01 -6.18 -13.94
N GLY A 345 9.22 -6.49 -14.41
CA GLY A 345 10.32 -6.83 -13.52
C GLY A 345 11.72 -6.57 -14.05
N TRP A 346 12.68 -6.52 -13.13
CA TRP A 346 14.11 -6.47 -13.42
C TRP A 346 14.82 -7.66 -12.78
N TYR A 347 15.34 -8.55 -13.60
CA TYR A 347 15.98 -9.79 -13.16
C TYR A 347 17.20 -10.12 -14.03
N LYS A 348 17.89 -11.21 -13.71
CA LYS A 348 19.08 -11.66 -14.42
C LYS A 348 18.72 -12.05 -15.85
N HIS A 349 19.64 -11.83 -16.79
CA HIS A 349 19.49 -12.16 -18.21
C HIS A 349 18.39 -11.39 -18.97
N ASP A 350 17.75 -10.39 -18.36
CA ASP A 350 17.09 -9.34 -19.12
C ASP A 350 18.13 -8.64 -20.00
N SER A 351 17.92 -8.66 -21.33
CA SER A 351 18.83 -8.08 -22.31
C SER A 351 19.04 -6.56 -22.13
N THR A 352 18.11 -5.90 -21.43
CA THR A 352 18.18 -4.49 -21.05
C THR A 352 18.86 -4.26 -19.68
N ASN A 353 19.23 -5.34 -18.97
CA ASN A 353 19.86 -5.34 -17.65
C ASN A 353 21.26 -6.00 -17.62
N LYS A 354 22.13 -5.67 -18.59
CA LYS A 354 23.43 -6.35 -18.77
C LYS A 354 24.47 -6.06 -17.68
N ASP A 355 24.31 -4.96 -16.94
CA ASP A 355 25.24 -4.55 -15.87
C ASP A 355 24.88 -5.19 -14.50
N GLY A 356 23.72 -5.85 -14.39
CA GLY A 356 23.27 -6.50 -13.15
C GLY A 356 23.03 -5.53 -12.00
N LYS A 357 22.60 -4.29 -12.30
CA LYS A 357 22.46 -3.21 -11.31
C LYS A 357 21.00 -2.85 -11.04
N PRO A 358 20.64 -2.52 -9.78
CA PRO A 358 19.32 -1.96 -9.47
C PRO A 358 18.98 -0.77 -10.35
N ARG A 359 17.68 -0.56 -10.58
CA ARG A 359 17.11 0.50 -11.42
C ARG A 359 16.34 1.50 -10.58
N GLU A 360 16.10 2.68 -11.15
CA GLU A 360 15.17 3.62 -10.54
C GLU A 360 13.80 2.93 -10.36
N VAL A 361 13.18 3.16 -9.20
CA VAL A 361 11.88 2.56 -8.88
C VAL A 361 10.81 3.01 -9.87
N GLY A 362 9.85 2.13 -10.16
CA GLY A 362 8.71 2.43 -11.01
C GLY A 362 9.03 2.59 -12.49
N THR A 363 10.06 1.89 -12.97
CA THR A 363 10.47 1.90 -14.39
C THR A 363 9.84 0.77 -15.21
N ARG A 364 9.28 -0.24 -14.55
CA ARG A 364 8.47 -1.31 -15.15
C ARG A 364 6.98 -1.09 -14.88
N GLU A 365 6.14 -1.89 -15.53
CA GLU A 365 4.70 -1.85 -15.31
C GLU A 365 4.35 -2.25 -13.88
N PRO A 366 3.44 -1.53 -13.20
CA PRO A 366 2.93 -1.97 -11.92
C PRO A 366 1.91 -3.11 -12.08
N ASN A 367 1.54 -3.72 -10.96
CA ASN A 367 0.35 -4.57 -10.91
C ASN A 367 -0.96 -3.75 -10.92
N ASP A 368 -2.10 -4.42 -10.92
CA ASP A 368 -3.44 -3.79 -11.00
C ASP A 368 -3.78 -2.88 -9.81
N TRP A 369 -3.01 -2.91 -8.72
CA TRP A 369 -3.12 -1.97 -7.60
C TRP A 369 -2.14 -0.79 -7.69
N ASN A 370 -1.44 -0.62 -8.80
CA ASN A 370 -0.40 0.38 -9.02
C ASN A 370 0.82 0.23 -8.08
N ILE A 371 1.13 -1.00 -7.66
CA ILE A 371 2.33 -1.29 -6.88
C ILE A 371 3.41 -1.74 -7.85
N PHE A 372 4.57 -1.09 -7.77
CA PHE A 372 5.69 -1.26 -8.68
C PHE A 372 6.76 -2.16 -8.09
N ASP A 373 7.57 -2.72 -8.99
CA ASP A 373 8.80 -3.45 -8.68
C ASP A 373 8.58 -4.72 -7.83
N MET A 374 7.36 -5.26 -7.83
CA MET A 374 7.02 -6.50 -7.09
C MET A 374 7.66 -7.76 -7.69
N HIS A 375 8.26 -7.68 -8.89
CA HIS A 375 8.84 -8.80 -9.64
C HIS A 375 10.30 -8.54 -10.06
N GLY A 376 11.13 -8.01 -9.16
CA GLY A 376 12.56 -7.89 -9.35
C GLY A 376 13.11 -6.61 -8.73
N ASN A 377 14.11 -6.03 -9.38
CA ASN A 377 14.88 -4.89 -8.88
C ASN A 377 15.70 -5.27 -7.63
N VAL A 378 15.16 -5.18 -6.42
CA VAL A 378 15.82 -5.67 -5.21
C VAL A 378 14.90 -6.59 -4.40
N ALA A 379 15.47 -7.60 -3.75
CA ALA A 379 14.66 -8.49 -2.91
C ALA A 379 14.29 -7.77 -1.62
N GLU A 380 13.04 -7.90 -1.18
CA GLU A 380 12.50 -7.10 -0.09
C GLU A 380 12.37 -7.91 1.19
N PHE A 381 12.92 -7.41 2.30
CA PHE A 381 12.76 -8.02 3.62
C PHE A 381 11.29 -8.04 4.07
N CYS A 382 10.85 -9.19 4.60
CA CYS A 382 9.58 -9.37 5.31
C CYS A 382 9.81 -9.63 6.81
N LEU A 383 8.74 -9.58 7.60
CA LEU A 383 8.77 -9.85 9.05
C LEU A 383 8.93 -11.32 9.42
N ASP A 384 8.81 -12.22 8.45
CA ASP A 384 8.71 -13.64 8.73
C ASP A 384 10.10 -14.29 8.88
N ARG A 385 10.19 -15.25 9.81
CA ARG A 385 11.31 -16.20 9.89
C ARG A 385 11.31 -17.08 8.66
N TYR A 386 12.48 -17.18 8.02
CA TYR A 386 12.65 -18.19 6.99
C TYR A 386 12.80 -19.57 7.64
N ARG A 387 11.88 -20.48 7.35
CA ARG A 387 11.90 -21.87 7.83
C ARG A 387 12.55 -22.78 6.77
N THR A 388 13.64 -23.48 7.12
CA THR A 388 14.29 -24.50 6.30
C THR A 388 13.87 -25.91 6.74
N GLY A 389 13.52 -26.80 5.81
CA GLY A 389 13.14 -28.19 6.14
C GLY A 389 11.72 -28.30 6.70
N ASP A 390 11.36 -29.49 7.16
CA ASP A 390 10.04 -29.95 7.66
C ASP A 390 9.17 -28.98 8.52
N GLY A 391 9.70 -27.84 8.96
CA GLY A 391 8.95 -26.72 9.56
C GLY A 391 8.15 -25.82 8.59
N ARG A 392 8.32 -25.93 7.26
CA ARG A 392 7.27 -25.51 6.29
C ARG A 392 6.20 -26.58 6.09
N THR A 393 6.49 -27.82 6.48
CA THR A 393 5.52 -28.93 6.57
C THR A 393 4.93 -29.10 7.97
N ALA A 394 5.10 -28.13 8.87
CA ALA A 394 4.35 -28.09 10.12
C ALA A 394 2.89 -27.72 9.79
N ASN A 395 2.13 -28.75 9.41
CA ASN A 395 0.67 -28.81 9.29
C ASN A 395 0.00 -27.93 8.22
N PHE A 396 0.56 -27.83 7.02
CA PHE A 396 -0.29 -27.68 5.85
C PHE A 396 -0.49 -29.09 5.27
N ALA A 397 -1.67 -29.64 5.56
CA ALA A 397 -2.07 -30.98 5.18
C ALA A 397 -1.91 -31.15 3.67
N THR A 398 -1.34 -32.28 3.26
CA THR A 398 -1.30 -32.69 1.86
C THR A 398 -2.70 -32.93 1.25
N ASP A 399 -3.75 -32.83 2.08
CA ASP A 399 -5.17 -32.91 1.72
C ASP A 399 -5.85 -31.56 1.98
N TRP A 400 -6.12 -30.82 0.91
CA TRP A 400 -6.73 -29.48 0.87
C TRP A 400 -8.11 -29.36 1.55
N GLU A 401 -8.77 -30.48 1.82
CA GLU A 401 -10.15 -30.51 2.31
C GLU A 401 -10.24 -30.41 3.85
N ASP A 402 -9.12 -30.54 4.56
CA ASP A 402 -9.05 -30.45 6.04
C ASP A 402 -8.27 -29.23 6.57
N GLU A 403 -7.79 -28.34 5.70
CA GLU A 403 -7.01 -27.16 6.11
C GLU A 403 -7.90 -26.01 6.60
N GLY A 404 -7.73 -25.62 7.87
CA GLY A 404 -8.25 -24.38 8.39
C GLY A 404 -7.62 -23.15 7.71
N VAL A 405 -8.32 -22.02 7.77
CA VAL A 405 -7.78 -20.74 7.29
C VAL A 405 -6.75 -20.22 8.29
N THR A 406 -5.54 -19.91 7.83
CA THR A 406 -4.53 -19.22 8.65
C THR A 406 -4.85 -17.73 8.67
N VAL A 407 -5.12 -17.19 9.85
CA VAL A 407 -5.47 -15.77 10.03
C VAL A 407 -4.22 -15.01 10.46
N ASP A 408 -3.90 -13.92 9.74
CA ASP A 408 -2.75 -13.03 9.97
C ASP A 408 -1.44 -13.78 10.24
N PRO A 409 -0.95 -14.60 9.29
CA PRO A 409 0.36 -15.22 9.43
C PRO A 409 1.43 -14.13 9.55
N ASP A 410 2.07 -14.10 10.72
CA ASP A 410 3.10 -13.14 11.11
C ASP A 410 4.50 -13.76 11.15
N GLY A 411 4.61 -15.02 10.72
CA GLY A 411 5.85 -15.80 10.72
C GLY A 411 6.36 -16.14 12.12
N GLY A 412 5.58 -15.88 13.18
CA GLY A 412 5.97 -16.00 14.58
C GLY A 412 5.44 -17.27 15.27
N ASP A 413 6.35 -18.16 15.63
CA ASP A 413 6.37 -18.93 16.89
C ASP A 413 5.12 -19.70 17.36
N ALA A 414 4.98 -20.92 16.83
CA ALA A 414 4.65 -22.05 17.69
C ALA A 414 5.83 -23.05 17.70
N GLY A 415 6.76 -22.88 18.65
CA GLY A 415 7.55 -24.00 19.17
C GLY A 415 9.03 -24.15 18.78
N TYR A 416 9.77 -23.09 18.41
CA TYR A 416 11.23 -23.22 18.21
C TYR A 416 12.04 -22.64 19.38
N GLU A 417 12.99 -23.42 19.90
CA GLU A 417 13.91 -22.97 20.95
C GLU A 417 14.83 -21.85 20.43
N GLN A 418 14.93 -20.78 21.22
CA GLN A 418 15.65 -19.52 20.98
C GLN A 418 17.18 -19.63 20.84
N SER A 419 17.76 -20.82 20.67
CA SER A 419 19.20 -21.01 20.77
C SER A 419 19.89 -21.00 19.41
N GLY A 420 20.19 -19.80 18.88
CA GLY A 420 21.17 -19.65 17.80
C GLY A 420 21.26 -18.22 17.22
N PRO A 421 22.47 -17.72 16.90
CA PRO A 421 22.68 -16.39 16.32
C PRO A 421 22.25 -16.27 14.83
N SER A 422 21.73 -17.33 14.22
CA SER A 422 21.43 -17.44 12.79
C SER A 422 19.94 -17.58 12.53
N VAL A 423 19.16 -16.54 12.82
CA VAL A 423 17.76 -16.47 12.39
C VAL A 423 17.72 -15.93 10.96
N TYR A 424 17.37 -16.78 10.01
CA TYR A 424 17.13 -16.39 8.63
C TYR A 424 15.77 -15.72 8.51
N VAL A 425 15.68 -14.72 7.64
CA VAL A 425 14.44 -13.97 7.41
C VAL A 425 14.03 -14.06 5.96
N VAL A 426 12.73 -14.01 5.74
CA VAL A 426 12.13 -14.06 4.41
C VAL A 426 12.48 -12.80 3.63
N LYS A 427 12.83 -13.00 2.37
CA LYS A 427 12.81 -11.96 1.34
C LYS A 427 11.96 -12.41 0.16
N ARG A 428 11.37 -11.44 -0.52
CA ARG A 428 10.43 -11.66 -1.62
C ARG A 428 10.79 -10.83 -2.86
N GLY A 429 10.16 -11.12 -3.99
CA GLY A 429 10.22 -10.31 -5.22
C GLY A 429 11.40 -10.55 -6.15
N GLY A 430 12.47 -11.18 -5.66
CA GLY A 430 13.67 -11.41 -6.46
C GLY A 430 14.53 -10.16 -6.63
N SER A 431 15.55 -10.20 -7.48
CA SER A 431 16.42 -9.04 -7.71
C SER A 431 17.01 -9.04 -9.12
N VAL A 432 17.64 -7.92 -9.50
CA VAL A 432 18.34 -7.74 -10.78
C VAL A 432 19.39 -8.81 -11.12
N VAL A 433 19.87 -9.57 -10.14
CA VAL A 433 20.88 -10.63 -10.32
C VAL A 433 20.33 -12.04 -10.13
N TRP A 434 19.04 -12.19 -9.85
CA TRP A 434 18.41 -13.50 -9.66
C TRP A 434 17.69 -13.95 -10.93
N GLU A 435 17.60 -15.25 -11.14
CA GLU A 435 16.84 -15.83 -12.26
C GLU A 435 15.36 -15.46 -12.13
N LEU A 436 14.67 -15.34 -13.27
CA LEU A 436 13.25 -14.99 -13.36
C LEU A 436 12.35 -15.81 -12.41
N GLY A 437 12.68 -17.09 -12.19
CA GLY A 437 11.94 -17.96 -11.28
C GLY A 437 11.83 -17.45 -9.84
N HIS A 438 12.82 -16.68 -9.37
CA HIS A 438 12.83 -16.12 -8.02
C HIS A 438 12.05 -14.80 -7.91
N ALA A 439 11.57 -14.26 -9.04
CA ALA A 439 10.74 -13.07 -9.07
C ALA A 439 9.24 -13.39 -9.16
N ARG A 440 8.84 -14.67 -9.11
CA ARG A 440 7.43 -15.06 -9.11
C ARG A 440 6.72 -14.55 -7.86
N SER A 441 5.41 -14.30 -7.97
CA SER A 441 4.57 -13.81 -6.86
C SER A 441 4.71 -14.64 -5.59
N SER A 442 4.90 -15.96 -5.71
CA SER A 442 5.00 -16.93 -4.62
C SER A 442 6.43 -17.24 -4.16
N ALA A 443 7.45 -16.78 -4.89
CA ALA A 443 8.84 -17.16 -4.62
C ALA A 443 9.35 -16.55 -3.31
N SER A 444 9.87 -17.40 -2.42
CA SER A 444 10.39 -17.06 -1.10
C SER A 444 11.89 -17.34 -1.06
N ALA A 445 12.69 -16.43 -0.53
CA ALA A 445 14.13 -16.64 -0.38
C ALA A 445 14.62 -16.31 1.03
N GLN A 446 15.63 -17.04 1.49
CA GLN A 446 16.26 -16.79 2.79
C GLN A 446 17.34 -15.71 2.73
N SER A 447 17.54 -14.98 3.83
CA SER A 447 18.77 -14.21 4.03
C SER A 447 19.98 -15.14 4.14
N SER A 448 21.17 -14.71 3.70
CA SER A 448 22.36 -15.58 3.66
C SER A 448 23.22 -15.51 4.94
N GLY A 449 22.82 -14.72 5.95
CA GLY A 449 23.65 -14.47 7.14
C GLY A 449 22.91 -13.84 8.33
N GLY A 450 21.61 -14.10 8.47
CA GLY A 450 20.80 -13.61 9.58
C GLY A 450 20.56 -12.09 9.59
N TYR A 451 20.32 -11.51 10.77
CA TYR A 451 19.89 -10.10 10.92
C TYR A 451 20.90 -9.04 10.47
N ASN A 452 22.19 -9.34 10.51
CA ASN A 452 23.26 -8.41 10.16
C ASN A 452 23.70 -8.54 8.70
N TYR A 453 23.08 -9.43 7.94
CA TYR A 453 23.41 -9.62 6.54
C TYR A 453 22.87 -8.46 5.70
N GLU A 454 23.77 -7.82 4.97
CA GLU A 454 23.49 -6.76 4.00
C GLU A 454 23.90 -7.19 2.59
N SER A 455 23.25 -6.64 1.57
CA SER A 455 23.54 -6.94 0.16
C SER A 455 23.22 -5.73 -0.70
N ASP A 456 23.93 -5.59 -1.82
CA ASP A 456 23.63 -4.60 -2.86
C ASP A 456 22.32 -4.89 -3.61
N TYR A 457 21.69 -6.03 -3.35
CA TYR A 457 20.50 -6.52 -4.05
C TYR A 457 19.32 -6.78 -3.11
N HIS A 458 19.43 -6.40 -1.83
CA HIS A 458 18.34 -6.49 -0.86
C HIS A 458 17.98 -5.10 -0.37
N GLY A 459 16.69 -4.79 -0.41
CA GLY A 459 16.09 -3.56 0.10
C GLY A 459 14.84 -3.88 0.91
N PHE A 460 13.88 -2.96 0.93
CA PHE A 460 12.62 -3.14 1.62
C PHE A 460 11.55 -2.16 1.13
N ARG A 461 10.29 -2.50 1.37
CA ARG A 461 9.17 -1.56 1.36
C ARG A 461 8.47 -1.54 2.70
N LEU A 462 7.61 -0.53 2.88
CA LEU A 462 6.90 -0.31 4.12
C LEU A 462 5.40 -0.56 3.96
N VAL A 463 4.77 -1.02 5.04
CA VAL A 463 3.32 -1.12 5.21
C VAL A 463 2.88 -0.41 6.48
N CYS A 464 1.61 -0.04 6.58
CA CYS A 464 0.99 0.37 7.85
C CYS A 464 -0.50 -0.01 7.86
N PRO A 465 -1.17 -0.10 9.02
CA PRO A 465 -2.61 -0.31 9.09
C PRO A 465 -3.39 0.73 8.27
N ALA A 466 -4.51 0.32 7.67
CA ALA A 466 -5.36 1.24 6.91
C ALA A 466 -6.32 2.02 7.82
N VAL A 467 -5.76 2.75 8.78
CA VAL A 467 -6.47 3.65 9.68
C VAL A 467 -5.87 5.04 9.55
N ALA A 468 -6.70 6.07 9.49
CA ALA A 468 -6.21 7.45 9.43
C ALA A 468 -5.66 7.88 10.80
N GLU A 469 -4.44 8.42 10.83
CA GLU A 469 -3.76 8.89 12.05
C GLU A 469 -3.61 10.42 12.10
#